data_AF-A0A7Y5U0V5-F1
#
_entry.id   AF-A0A7Y5U0V5-F1
#
_cell.length_a   1.000
_cell.length_b   1.000
_cell.length_c   1.000
_cell.angle_alpha   90.00
_cell.angle_beta   90.00
_cell.angle_gamma   90.00
#
_symmetry.space_group_name_H-M   'P 1'
#
loop_
_entity.id
_entity.type
_entity.pdbx_description
1 polymer ?
#
loop_
_entity_poly.entity_id
_entity_poly.type
_entity_poly.pdbx_seq_one_letter_code
_entity_poly.pdbx_strand_id
1 'polypeptide(L)'
;MTFGRRHLRLAAIEALERWAKQFRSHENLWPFRVPHEPLPLDDIVRGALAGEGGTLDAADLRSRTVLRMEWTDGTAWEAWVIALPSGIMLYCDGDGDETRILASAKRSNPIEADRFFLELLAESRGEHFGIEMAGVAPDRVRTSIGDREFLVDVFVELFEGTDAERSIRAALRSEGTDFRDDVERWLGHTLVLPPSASARPGRRRPRRLRDELP
;
A
#
# COMPACT_ATOMS: atom_id res chain seq x y z
N MET A 1 -7.92 19.41 16.70
CA MET A 1 -6.64 19.88 16.13
C MET A 1 -6.47 21.34 16.48
N THR A 2 -5.35 21.72 17.09
CA THR A 2 -5.01 23.13 17.37
C THR A 2 -4.61 23.84 16.07
N PHE A 3 -4.76 25.17 16.03
CA PHE A 3 -4.43 25.99 14.85
C PHE A 3 -2.97 25.78 14.40
N GLY A 4 -2.03 25.67 15.34
CA GLY A 4 -0.62 25.36 15.06
C GLY A 4 -0.42 24.01 14.36
N ARG A 5 -1.10 22.93 14.81
CA ARG A 5 -0.98 21.62 14.15
C ARG A 5 -1.55 21.61 12.74
N ARG A 6 -2.60 22.40 12.47
CA ARG A 6 -3.14 22.57 11.12
C ARG A 6 -2.15 23.30 10.20
N HIS A 7 -1.46 24.31 10.71
CA HIS A 7 -0.45 25.04 9.95
C HIS A 7 0.75 24.15 9.59
N LEU A 8 1.30 23.42 10.57
CA LEU A 8 2.39 22.45 10.33
C LEU A 8 2.00 21.41 9.27
N ARG A 9 0.78 20.85 9.38
CA ARG A 9 0.27 19.89 8.39
C ARG A 9 0.23 20.49 6.98
N LEU A 10 -0.22 21.74 6.85
CA LEU A 10 -0.32 22.41 5.55
C LEU A 10 1.06 22.62 4.92
N ALA A 11 2.03 23.12 5.69
CA ALA A 11 3.41 23.32 5.24
C ALA A 11 4.06 22.02 4.73
N ALA A 12 3.87 20.92 5.48
CA ALA A 12 4.34 19.60 5.06
C ALA A 12 3.68 19.13 3.75
N ILE A 13 2.35 19.26 3.63
CA ILE A 13 1.61 18.90 2.41
C ILE A 13 2.08 19.71 1.20
N GLU A 14 2.30 21.01 1.36
CA GLU A 14 2.79 21.88 0.28
C GLU A 14 4.21 21.51 -0.17
N ALA A 15 5.07 21.09 0.74
CA ALA A 15 6.39 20.56 0.40
C ALA A 15 6.29 19.25 -0.39
N LEU A 16 5.43 18.32 0.06
CA LEU A 16 5.19 17.05 -0.63
C LEU A 16 4.61 17.24 -2.04
N GLU A 17 3.71 18.20 -2.22
CA GLU A 17 3.19 18.59 -3.55
C GLU A 17 4.29 19.06 -4.51
N ARG A 18 5.30 19.78 -4.01
CA ARG A 18 6.44 20.21 -4.83
C ARG A 18 7.34 19.04 -5.21
N TRP A 19 7.54 18.09 -4.30
CA TRP A 19 8.33 16.89 -4.57
C TRP A 19 7.65 15.95 -5.56
N ALA A 20 6.36 15.66 -5.35
CA ALA A 20 5.60 14.74 -6.21
C ALA A 20 5.64 15.12 -7.70
N LYS A 21 5.68 16.43 -8.00
CA LYS A 21 5.77 16.96 -9.36
C LYS A 21 7.10 16.69 -10.06
N GLN A 22 8.16 16.37 -9.31
CA GLN A 22 9.49 16.08 -9.85
C GLN A 22 9.64 14.61 -10.24
N PHE A 23 8.73 13.73 -9.81
CA PHE A 23 8.79 12.31 -10.08
C PHE A 23 8.62 12.04 -11.57
N ARG A 24 9.33 11.04 -12.07
CA ARG A 24 9.39 10.72 -13.50
C ARG A 24 8.51 9.53 -13.81
N SER A 25 7.81 9.60 -14.94
CA SER A 25 7.10 8.45 -15.48
C SER A 25 8.12 7.46 -16.06
N HIS A 26 7.86 6.18 -15.85
CA HIS A 26 8.55 5.09 -16.53
C HIS A 26 7.48 4.23 -17.24
N GLU A 27 7.74 3.74 -18.46
CA GLU A 27 6.74 3.02 -19.25
C GLU A 27 6.21 1.78 -18.50
N ASN A 28 7.12 0.98 -17.93
CA ASN A 28 6.79 -0.21 -17.14
C ASN A 28 6.06 0.07 -15.82
N LEU A 29 6.02 1.33 -15.36
CA LEU A 29 5.43 1.71 -14.08
C LEU A 29 4.15 2.53 -14.28
N TRP A 30 3.73 2.79 -15.51
CA TRP A 30 2.56 3.62 -15.77
C TRP A 30 1.33 3.05 -15.05
N PRO A 31 0.57 3.84 -14.26
CA PRO A 31 0.51 5.30 -14.23
C PRO A 31 1.40 5.96 -13.16
N PHE A 32 2.22 5.19 -12.44
CA PHE A 32 3.09 5.70 -11.41
C PHE A 32 4.22 6.54 -11.98
N ARG A 33 4.62 7.48 -11.15
CA ARG A 33 5.86 8.23 -11.28
C ARG A 33 6.70 7.92 -10.06
N VAL A 34 7.94 7.55 -10.26
CA VAL A 34 8.86 7.22 -9.18
C VAL A 34 9.96 8.30 -9.07
N PRO A 35 10.49 8.56 -7.88
CA PRO A 35 11.77 9.22 -7.74
C PRO A 35 12.89 8.30 -8.29
N HIS A 36 14.10 8.83 -8.47
CA HIS A 36 15.25 8.01 -8.87
C HIS A 36 15.61 6.99 -7.78
N GLU A 37 15.50 7.41 -6.51
CA GLU A 37 15.64 6.59 -5.31
C GLU A 37 14.51 6.94 -4.34
N PRO A 38 14.04 5.99 -3.49
CA PRO A 38 13.06 6.28 -2.46
C PRO A 38 13.47 7.50 -1.62
N LEU A 39 12.53 8.42 -1.39
CA LEU A 39 12.85 9.67 -0.69
C LEU A 39 12.53 9.55 0.81
N PRO A 40 13.41 10.02 1.73
CA PRO A 40 13.15 9.97 3.17
C PRO A 40 12.04 10.96 3.53
N LEU A 41 10.85 10.43 3.89
CA LEU A 41 9.67 11.25 4.13
C LEU A 41 9.85 12.15 5.36
N ASP A 42 10.42 11.60 6.43
CA ASP A 42 10.65 12.34 7.67
C ASP A 42 11.60 13.53 7.48
N ASP A 43 12.60 13.39 6.61
CA ASP A 43 13.52 14.47 6.28
C ASP A 43 12.85 15.56 5.45
N ILE A 44 11.99 15.19 4.50
CA ILE A 44 11.19 16.16 3.73
C ILE A 44 10.25 16.94 4.66
N VAL A 45 9.55 16.24 5.58
CA VAL A 45 8.67 16.88 6.56
C VAL A 45 9.47 17.78 7.49
N ARG A 46 10.58 17.29 8.05
CA ARG A 46 11.44 18.09 8.95
C ARG A 46 12.00 19.32 8.26
N GLY A 47 12.44 19.20 7.01
CA GLY A 47 12.94 20.31 6.20
C GLY A 47 11.84 21.34 5.88
N ALA A 48 10.61 20.89 5.62
CA ALA A 48 9.47 21.78 5.37
C ALA A 48 9.06 22.59 6.61
N LEU A 49 9.30 22.06 7.80
CA LEU A 49 8.94 22.67 9.08
C LEU A 49 10.10 23.45 9.73
N ALA A 50 11.25 23.55 9.05
CA ALA A 50 12.39 24.30 9.54
C ALA A 50 12.01 25.79 9.72
N GLY A 51 11.81 26.21 10.98
CA GLY A 51 11.40 27.57 11.35
C GLY A 51 9.96 27.70 11.83
N GLU A 52 9.14 26.66 11.75
CA GLU A 52 7.70 26.70 12.11
C GLU A 52 7.40 26.40 13.59
N GLY A 53 8.43 26.14 14.41
CA GLY A 53 8.29 26.02 15.87
C GLY A 53 7.51 24.79 16.37
N GLY A 54 7.66 23.63 15.71
CA GLY A 54 7.03 22.38 16.14
C GLY A 54 7.51 21.15 15.37
N THR A 55 6.97 19.98 15.72
CA THR A 55 7.21 18.72 15.02
C THR A 55 5.90 18.12 14.51
N LEU A 56 6.01 17.35 13.44
CA LEU A 56 4.90 16.59 12.86
C LEU A 56 5.42 15.19 12.54
N ASP A 57 4.70 14.18 13.02
CA ASP A 57 4.95 12.79 12.63
C ASP A 57 4.45 12.59 11.19
N ALA A 58 5.30 12.05 10.31
CA ALA A 58 4.92 11.77 8.93
C ALA A 58 3.73 10.79 8.84
N ALA A 59 3.60 9.86 9.79
CA ALA A 59 2.46 8.94 9.86
C ALA A 59 1.13 9.67 10.08
N ASP A 60 1.12 10.86 10.70
CA ASP A 60 -0.09 11.68 10.83
C ASP A 60 -0.63 12.12 9.45
N LEU A 61 0.21 12.19 8.42
CA LEU A 61 -0.20 12.55 7.06
C LEU A 61 -0.92 11.40 6.33
N ARG A 62 -0.82 10.17 6.86
CA ARG A 62 -1.44 8.97 6.30
C ARG A 62 -2.93 9.16 6.09
N SER A 63 -3.39 8.86 4.89
CA SER A 63 -4.81 8.84 4.52
C SER A 63 -5.41 7.44 4.67
N ARG A 64 -4.65 6.40 4.29
CA ARG A 64 -5.04 4.99 4.44
C ARG A 64 -3.81 4.08 4.37
N THR A 65 -3.89 2.91 4.99
CA THR A 65 -2.94 1.80 4.80
C THR A 65 -3.40 0.93 3.62
N VAL A 66 -2.48 0.57 2.74
CA VAL A 66 -2.74 -0.30 1.58
C VAL A 66 -2.44 -1.74 1.94
N LEU A 67 -1.27 -1.98 2.51
CA LEU A 67 -0.81 -3.30 2.96
C LEU A 67 0.01 -3.13 4.24
N ARG A 68 -0.16 -4.02 5.20
CA ARG A 68 0.67 -4.15 6.39
C ARG A 68 0.92 -5.63 6.61
N MET A 69 2.19 -5.95 6.84
CA MET A 69 2.68 -7.28 7.16
C MET A 69 3.33 -7.22 8.54
N GLU A 70 3.00 -8.14 9.42
CA GLU A 70 3.60 -8.26 10.76
C GLU A 70 4.13 -9.67 10.97
N TRP A 71 5.29 -9.77 11.62
CA TRP A 71 5.92 -11.04 12.00
C TRP A 71 5.88 -11.24 13.52
N THR A 72 6.11 -12.48 13.95
CA THR A 72 6.00 -12.90 15.36
C THR A 72 6.96 -12.16 16.29
N ASP A 73 8.11 -11.70 15.77
CA ASP A 73 9.08 -10.90 16.53
C ASP A 73 8.63 -9.44 16.76
N GLY A 74 7.47 -9.05 16.22
CA GLY A 74 6.90 -7.72 16.33
C GLY A 74 7.37 -6.75 15.25
N THR A 75 8.27 -7.18 14.36
CA THR A 75 8.61 -6.39 13.17
C THR A 75 7.39 -6.25 12.28
N ALA A 76 7.27 -5.10 11.63
CA ALA A 76 6.17 -4.83 10.74
C ALA A 76 6.61 -3.92 9.61
N TRP A 77 6.20 -4.26 8.40
CA TRP A 77 6.34 -3.41 7.23
C TRP A 77 4.97 -2.97 6.77
N GLU A 78 4.83 -1.70 6.39
CA GLU A 78 3.59 -1.17 5.86
C GLU A 78 3.84 -0.43 4.54
N ALA A 79 2.88 -0.53 3.63
CA ALA A 79 2.68 0.41 2.54
C ALA A 79 1.38 1.21 2.77
N TRP A 80 1.46 2.52 2.61
CA TRP A 80 0.33 3.42 2.85
C TRP A 80 0.36 4.63 1.92
N VAL A 81 -0.74 5.40 1.94
CA VAL A 81 -0.93 6.52 1.00
C VAL A 81 -1.17 7.83 1.73
N ILE A 82 -0.56 8.90 1.21
CA ILE A 82 -0.90 10.30 1.51
C ILE A 82 -1.67 10.87 0.31
N ALA A 83 -2.91 11.32 0.52
CA ALA A 83 -3.68 12.02 -0.49
C ALA A 83 -3.37 13.52 -0.46
N LEU A 84 -2.85 14.05 -1.56
CA LEU A 84 -2.52 15.46 -1.70
C LEU A 84 -3.70 16.27 -2.28
N PRO A 85 -3.82 17.58 -1.98
CA PRO A 85 -4.89 18.44 -2.48
C PRO A 85 -5.02 18.47 -4.02
N SER A 86 -3.95 18.27 -4.76
CA SER A 86 -3.95 18.20 -6.24
C SER A 86 -4.61 16.94 -6.81
N GLY A 87 -5.01 16.00 -5.96
CA GLY A 87 -5.50 14.67 -6.34
C GLY A 87 -4.37 13.67 -6.63
N ILE A 88 -3.12 14.04 -6.36
CA ILE A 88 -1.99 13.11 -6.38
C ILE A 88 -2.03 12.25 -5.11
N MET A 89 -1.77 10.95 -5.27
CA MET A 89 -1.52 10.01 -4.19
C MET A 89 -0.04 9.72 -4.11
N LEU A 90 0.55 9.89 -2.93
CA LEU A 90 1.91 9.46 -2.63
C LEU A 90 1.86 8.10 -1.95
N TYR A 91 2.54 7.12 -2.51
CA TYR A 91 2.75 5.81 -1.91
C TYR A 91 4.02 5.87 -1.08
N CYS A 92 3.90 5.42 0.15
CA CYS A 92 4.97 5.40 1.13
C CYS A 92 5.09 4.00 1.72
N ASP A 93 6.28 3.66 2.19
CA ASP A 93 6.47 2.52 3.08
C ASP A 93 7.25 2.89 4.34
N GLY A 94 7.33 1.93 5.24
CA GLY A 94 8.17 1.98 6.42
C GLY A 94 8.08 0.72 7.25
N ASP A 95 9.14 0.49 8.01
CA ASP A 95 9.42 -0.71 8.79
C ASP A 95 9.52 -0.46 10.31
N GLY A 96 9.29 0.80 10.72
CA GLY A 96 9.43 1.27 12.09
C GLY A 96 10.71 2.07 12.35
N ASP A 97 11.72 1.93 11.49
CA ASP A 97 12.98 2.67 11.58
C ASP A 97 13.03 3.80 10.53
N GLU A 98 12.60 3.52 9.31
CA GLU A 98 12.57 4.50 8.22
C GLU A 98 11.19 4.62 7.59
N THR A 99 10.83 5.83 7.15
CA THR A 99 9.67 6.05 6.28
C THR A 99 10.09 6.68 4.95
N ARG A 100 9.69 6.07 3.84
CA ARG A 100 10.12 6.49 2.49
C ARG A 100 8.93 6.77 1.58
N ILE A 101 9.12 7.68 0.62
CA ILE A 101 8.21 7.90 -0.49
C ILE A 101 8.68 7.08 -1.68
N LEU A 102 7.81 6.18 -2.15
CA LEU A 102 8.10 5.22 -3.21
C LEU A 102 7.67 5.72 -4.57
N ALA A 103 6.47 6.31 -4.66
CA ALA A 103 5.86 6.65 -5.93
C ALA A 103 4.77 7.71 -5.76
N SER A 104 4.37 8.31 -6.87
CA SER A 104 3.16 9.11 -6.97
C SER A 104 2.27 8.61 -8.10
N ALA A 105 0.96 8.70 -7.92
CA ALA A 105 -0.03 8.44 -8.97
C ALA A 105 -1.13 9.48 -8.96
N LYS A 106 -1.68 9.76 -10.14
CA LYS A 106 -2.89 10.57 -10.30
C LYS A 106 -3.96 9.71 -10.95
N ARG A 107 -4.87 9.18 -10.14
CA ARG A 107 -6.01 8.34 -10.57
C ARG A 107 -7.29 8.85 -9.92
N SER A 108 -8.39 8.79 -10.66
CA SER A 108 -9.71 9.17 -10.15
C SER A 108 -10.28 8.16 -9.16
N ASN A 109 -9.83 6.89 -9.23
CA ASN A 109 -10.22 5.82 -8.32
C ASN A 109 -9.03 5.38 -7.42
N PRO A 110 -9.05 5.71 -6.13
CA PRO A 110 -7.99 5.33 -5.19
C PRO A 110 -7.82 3.81 -5.02
N ILE A 111 -8.90 3.02 -5.09
CA ILE A 111 -8.83 1.56 -4.89
C ILE A 111 -8.14 0.91 -6.09
N GLU A 112 -8.44 1.36 -7.30
CA GLU A 112 -7.80 0.85 -8.51
C GLU A 112 -6.30 1.15 -8.51
N ALA A 113 -5.90 2.35 -8.07
CA ALA A 113 -4.49 2.69 -7.91
C ALA A 113 -3.79 1.82 -6.86
N ASP A 114 -4.46 1.50 -5.74
CA ASP A 114 -3.90 0.60 -4.73
C ASP A 114 -3.69 -0.82 -5.26
N ARG A 115 -4.62 -1.33 -6.07
CA ARG A 115 -4.46 -2.64 -6.72
C ARG A 115 -3.28 -2.64 -7.67
N PHE A 116 -3.20 -1.62 -8.54
CA PHE A 116 -2.10 -1.50 -9.48
C PHE A 116 -0.73 -1.30 -8.79
N PHE A 117 -0.71 -0.63 -7.63
CA PHE A 117 0.50 -0.57 -6.80
C PHE A 117 0.92 -1.97 -6.31
N LEU A 118 -0.04 -2.75 -5.80
CA LEU A 118 0.24 -4.09 -5.28
C LEU A 118 0.62 -5.09 -6.37
N GLU A 119 0.04 -4.98 -7.57
CA GLU A 119 0.43 -5.75 -8.75
C GLU A 119 1.91 -5.50 -9.07
N LEU A 120 2.30 -4.24 -9.28
CA LEU A 120 3.70 -3.89 -9.56
C LEU A 120 4.65 -4.25 -8.42
N LEU A 121 4.20 -4.11 -7.18
CA LEU A 121 4.99 -4.50 -6.00
C LEU A 121 5.28 -6.00 -6.04
N ALA A 122 4.28 -6.83 -6.34
CA ALA A 122 4.43 -8.28 -6.41
C ALA A 122 5.25 -8.72 -7.62
N GLU A 123 4.92 -8.24 -8.81
CA GLU A 123 5.62 -8.57 -10.07
C GLU A 123 7.13 -8.26 -9.99
N SER A 124 7.49 -7.14 -9.35
CA SER A 124 8.89 -6.75 -9.18
C SER A 124 9.50 -7.20 -7.86
N ARG A 125 8.72 -7.86 -6.99
CA ARG A 125 9.11 -8.19 -5.60
C ARG A 125 9.70 -6.99 -4.84
N GLY A 126 9.15 -5.81 -5.09
CA GLY A 126 9.58 -4.55 -4.49
C GLY A 126 10.68 -3.79 -5.25
N GLU A 127 11.37 -4.40 -6.21
CA GLU A 127 12.52 -3.78 -6.89
C GLU A 127 12.17 -2.47 -7.58
N HIS A 128 10.99 -2.36 -8.19
CA HIS A 128 10.53 -1.12 -8.85
C HIS A 128 10.40 0.08 -7.91
N PHE A 129 10.31 -0.19 -6.60
CA PHE A 129 10.15 0.82 -5.57
C PHE A 129 11.37 0.87 -4.63
N GLY A 130 12.47 0.19 -4.96
CA GLY A 130 13.65 0.12 -4.10
C GLY A 130 13.41 -0.60 -2.77
N ILE A 131 12.46 -1.55 -2.75
CA ILE A 131 12.17 -2.39 -1.59
C ILE A 131 12.81 -3.76 -1.81
N GLU A 132 13.58 -4.22 -0.83
CA GLU A 132 14.09 -5.58 -0.80
C GLU A 132 13.12 -6.46 0.00
N MET A 133 12.46 -7.39 -0.69
CA MET A 133 11.53 -8.32 -0.06
C MET A 133 12.24 -9.65 0.18
N ALA A 134 12.71 -9.85 1.41
CA ALA A 134 13.40 -11.07 1.84
C ALA A 134 12.83 -11.63 3.14
N GLY A 135 13.05 -12.92 3.38
CA GLY A 135 12.69 -13.60 4.62
C GLY A 135 11.42 -14.45 4.55
N VAL A 136 10.92 -14.80 5.72
CA VAL A 136 9.77 -15.71 5.88
C VAL A 136 8.45 -14.96 5.68
N ALA A 137 7.37 -15.70 5.42
CA ALA A 137 6.05 -15.12 5.29
C ALA A 137 5.58 -14.47 6.60
N PRO A 138 4.81 -13.37 6.54
CA PRO A 138 4.29 -12.72 7.73
C PRO A 138 3.22 -13.57 8.43
N ASP A 139 3.08 -13.36 9.73
CA ASP A 139 2.08 -14.01 10.58
C ASP A 139 0.74 -13.28 10.57
N ARG A 140 0.74 -12.00 10.20
CA ARG A 140 -0.49 -11.21 10.03
C ARG A 140 -0.38 -10.29 8.82
N VAL A 141 -1.48 -10.23 8.06
CA VAL A 141 -1.63 -9.36 6.91
C VAL A 141 -2.87 -8.50 7.11
N ARG A 142 -2.75 -7.19 6.92
CA ARG A 142 -3.86 -6.25 6.86
C ARG A 142 -3.81 -5.49 5.55
N THR A 143 -4.96 -5.31 4.92
CA THR A 143 -5.04 -4.55 3.66
C THR A 143 -6.39 -3.85 3.54
N SER A 144 -6.39 -2.75 2.79
CA SER A 144 -7.62 -2.07 2.37
C SER A 144 -8.35 -2.80 1.23
N ILE A 145 -7.71 -3.78 0.58
CA ILE A 145 -8.29 -4.53 -0.53
C ILE A 145 -9.13 -5.69 0.00
N GLY A 146 -10.41 -5.72 -0.35
CA GLY A 146 -11.34 -6.79 0.06
C GLY A 146 -11.46 -7.95 -0.92
N ASP A 147 -10.77 -7.87 -2.06
CA ASP A 147 -10.83 -8.88 -3.11
C ASP A 147 -9.82 -9.99 -2.84
N ARG A 148 -10.32 -11.15 -2.41
CA ARG A 148 -9.48 -12.26 -1.94
C ARG A 148 -8.72 -12.94 -3.07
N GLU A 149 -9.35 -13.13 -4.23
CA GLU A 149 -8.72 -13.80 -5.37
C GLU A 149 -7.51 -12.99 -5.85
N PHE A 150 -7.69 -11.68 -5.97
CA PHE A 150 -6.60 -10.75 -6.25
C PHE A 150 -5.47 -10.80 -5.23
N LEU A 151 -5.78 -10.86 -3.93
CA LEU A 151 -4.75 -10.97 -2.90
C LEU A 151 -3.98 -12.29 -3.00
N VAL A 152 -4.64 -13.39 -3.35
CA VAL A 152 -3.97 -14.67 -3.59
C VAL A 152 -2.96 -14.51 -4.73
N ASP A 153 -3.36 -13.91 -5.87
CA ASP A 153 -2.45 -13.64 -6.99
C ASP A 153 -1.23 -12.83 -6.56
N VAL A 154 -1.46 -11.71 -5.87
CA VAL A 154 -0.39 -10.83 -5.36
C VAL A 154 0.59 -11.58 -4.48
N PHE A 155 0.12 -12.40 -3.54
CA PHE A 155 0.99 -13.12 -2.62
C PHE A 155 1.68 -14.34 -3.24
N VAL A 156 1.08 -14.96 -4.25
CA VAL A 156 1.76 -15.98 -5.06
C VAL A 156 2.96 -15.36 -5.77
N GLU A 157 2.73 -14.30 -6.54
CA GLU A 157 3.79 -13.61 -7.29
C GLU A 157 4.92 -13.09 -6.37
N LEU A 158 4.54 -12.55 -5.21
CA LEU A 158 5.48 -12.03 -4.24
C LEU A 158 6.36 -13.12 -3.59
N PHE A 159 5.82 -14.30 -3.32
CA PHE A 159 6.48 -15.32 -2.48
C PHE A 159 6.93 -16.58 -3.21
N GLU A 160 6.47 -16.85 -4.42
CA GLU A 160 6.85 -18.05 -5.16
C GLU A 160 8.36 -18.09 -5.41
N GLY A 161 9.01 -19.22 -5.15
CA GLY A 161 10.45 -19.39 -5.23
C GLY A 161 11.25 -18.72 -4.11
N THR A 162 10.61 -18.15 -3.09
CA THR A 162 11.29 -17.45 -1.98
C THR A 162 11.29 -18.26 -0.67
N ASP A 163 11.91 -17.71 0.36
CA ASP A 163 11.88 -18.26 1.72
C ASP A 163 10.48 -18.23 2.34
N ALA A 164 9.66 -17.26 1.93
CA ALA A 164 8.28 -17.13 2.36
C ALA A 164 7.42 -18.31 1.87
N GLU A 165 7.60 -18.77 0.63
CA GLU A 165 6.93 -19.99 0.14
C GLU A 165 7.25 -21.20 1.03
N ARG A 166 8.53 -21.43 1.32
CA ARG A 166 8.94 -22.57 2.16
C ARG A 166 8.36 -22.46 3.56
N SER A 167 8.31 -21.25 4.12
CA SER A 167 7.68 -20.98 5.40
C SER A 167 6.18 -21.27 5.40
N ILE A 168 5.45 -20.84 4.35
CA ILE A 168 4.01 -21.08 4.20
C ILE A 168 3.73 -22.59 4.12
N ARG A 169 4.45 -23.30 3.24
CA ARG A 169 4.29 -24.75 3.08
C ARG A 169 4.58 -25.49 4.39
N ALA A 170 5.63 -25.10 5.11
CA ALA A 170 5.96 -25.68 6.41
C ALA A 170 4.88 -25.42 7.47
N ALA A 171 4.36 -24.19 7.56
CA ALA A 171 3.31 -23.81 8.51
C ALA A 171 2.00 -24.57 8.25
N LEU A 172 1.64 -24.76 6.98
CA LEU A 172 0.46 -25.52 6.58
C LEU A 172 0.67 -27.04 6.58
N ARG A 173 1.92 -27.51 6.74
CA ARG A 173 2.33 -28.91 6.52
C ARG A 173 1.85 -29.42 5.15
N SER A 174 1.97 -28.57 4.14
CA SER A 174 1.52 -28.87 2.79
C SER A 174 2.58 -29.66 2.03
N GLU A 175 2.17 -30.79 1.46
CA GLU A 175 2.95 -31.55 0.46
C GLU A 175 2.42 -31.28 -0.97
N GLY A 176 1.50 -30.32 -1.12
CA GLY A 176 0.86 -29.98 -2.39
C GLY A 176 1.85 -29.39 -3.40
N THR A 177 1.53 -29.56 -4.70
CA THR A 177 2.34 -28.99 -5.78
C THR A 177 1.89 -27.59 -6.19
N ASP A 178 0.66 -27.20 -5.88
CA ASP A 178 0.10 -25.90 -6.23
C ASP A 178 0.28 -24.89 -5.09
N PHE A 179 1.17 -23.93 -5.29
CA PHE A 179 1.44 -22.89 -4.30
C PHE A 179 0.28 -21.89 -4.15
N ARG A 180 -0.57 -21.75 -5.16
CA ARG A 180 -1.75 -20.88 -5.10
C ARG A 180 -2.72 -21.33 -4.00
N ASP A 181 -3.00 -22.62 -3.95
CA ASP A 181 -3.86 -23.24 -2.94
C ASP A 181 -3.26 -23.10 -1.53
N ASP A 182 -1.92 -23.14 -1.42
CA ASP A 182 -1.21 -22.89 -0.17
C ASP A 182 -1.40 -21.44 0.29
N VAL A 183 -1.22 -20.47 -0.61
CA VAL A 183 -1.44 -19.04 -0.32
C VAL A 183 -2.89 -18.76 0.06
N GLU A 184 -3.86 -19.32 -0.65
CA GLU A 184 -5.29 -19.12 -0.32
C GLU A 184 -5.63 -19.60 1.09
N ARG A 185 -5.12 -20.78 1.47
CA ARG A 185 -5.29 -21.34 2.81
C ARG A 185 -4.57 -20.52 3.86
N TRP A 186 -3.32 -20.12 3.60
CA TRP A 186 -2.53 -19.28 4.48
C TRP A 186 -3.22 -17.92 4.73
N LEU A 187 -3.69 -17.23 3.69
CA LEU A 187 -4.47 -16.00 3.84
C LEU A 187 -5.75 -16.21 4.65
N GLY A 188 -6.34 -17.41 4.63
CA GLY A 188 -7.48 -17.75 5.49
C GLY A 188 -7.20 -17.65 6.99
N HIS A 189 -5.93 -17.76 7.38
CA HIS A 189 -5.49 -17.66 8.77
C HIS A 189 -4.81 -16.31 9.08
N THR A 190 -4.11 -15.76 8.09
CA THR A 190 -3.21 -14.61 8.26
C THR A 190 -3.91 -13.27 7.97
N LEU A 191 -4.91 -13.26 7.07
CA LEU A 191 -5.59 -12.04 6.66
C LEU A 191 -6.54 -11.53 7.74
N VAL A 192 -6.24 -10.36 8.28
CA VAL A 192 -7.08 -9.63 9.21
C VAL A 192 -7.88 -8.59 8.42
N LEU A 193 -9.12 -8.93 8.09
CA LEU A 193 -10.03 -8.00 7.42
C LEU A 193 -10.39 -6.82 8.34
N PRO A 194 -10.42 -5.58 7.83
CA PRO A 194 -10.93 -4.46 8.59
C PRO A 194 -12.41 -4.67 8.94
N PRO A 195 -12.90 -4.17 10.10
CA PRO A 195 -14.28 -4.38 10.56
C PRO A 195 -15.35 -4.01 9.51
N SER A 196 -15.07 -3.03 8.66
CA SER A 196 -15.94 -2.53 7.60
C SER A 196 -16.09 -3.45 6.39
N ALA A 197 -15.20 -4.42 6.18
CA ALA A 197 -15.31 -5.41 5.10
C ALA A 197 -16.24 -6.60 5.47
N SER A 198 -16.56 -6.75 6.76
CA SER A 198 -17.44 -7.83 7.26
C SER A 198 -18.94 -7.58 7.02
N ALA A 199 -19.33 -6.43 6.47
CA ALA A 199 -20.73 -6.00 6.37
C ALA A 199 -21.20 -5.72 4.93
N ARG A 200 -21.48 -6.76 4.15
CA ARG A 200 -22.81 -7.10 3.60
C ARG A 200 -22.73 -7.91 2.28
N PRO A 201 -23.42 -9.06 2.20
CA PRO A 201 -23.65 -9.75 0.94
C PRO A 201 -24.67 -8.98 0.08
N GLY A 202 -24.35 -8.80 -1.20
CA GLY A 202 -25.27 -8.69 -2.33
C GLY A 202 -26.46 -7.72 -2.21
N ARG A 203 -26.29 -6.51 -2.75
CA ARG A 203 -27.41 -5.81 -3.40
C ARG A 203 -27.11 -5.66 -4.89
N ARG A 204 -27.56 -6.66 -5.67
CA ARG A 204 -27.78 -6.53 -7.11
C ARG A 204 -28.63 -5.28 -7.34
N ARG A 205 -28.09 -4.28 -8.02
CA ARG A 205 -28.89 -3.17 -8.54
C ARG A 205 -29.78 -3.69 -9.68
N PRO A 206 -31.09 -3.39 -9.68
CA PRO A 206 -31.95 -3.75 -10.79
C PRO A 206 -31.57 -2.94 -12.04
N ARG A 207 -31.40 -3.66 -13.15
CA ARG A 207 -31.25 -3.13 -14.51
C ARG A 207 -32.53 -2.33 -14.82
N ARG A 208 -32.44 -1.01 -15.00
CA ARG A 208 -33.58 -0.24 -15.52
C ARG A 208 -33.79 -0.61 -16.98
N LEU A 209 -34.93 -1.25 -17.25
CA LEU A 209 -35.59 -1.27 -18.55
C LEU A 209 -35.74 0.18 -19.03
N ARG A 210 -35.28 0.43 -20.26
CA ARG A 210 -35.55 1.66 -21.00
C ARG A 210 -36.81 1.36 -21.82
N ASP A 211 -37.95 1.76 -21.30
CA ASP A 211 -39.17 1.93 -22.09
C ASP A 211 -39.12 3.34 -22.71
N GLU A 212 -39.18 3.39 -24.05
CA GLU A 212 -40.18 4.12 -24.85
C GLU A 212 -40.76 5.42 -24.22
N LEU A 213 -40.57 6.62 -24.78
CA LEU A 213 -41.30 7.27 -25.90
C LEU A 213 -41.02 8.81 -25.82
N PRO A 214 -41.46 9.69 -26.75
CA PRO A 214 -42.39 9.50 -27.88
C PRO A 214 -41.78 9.64 -29.29
#